data_AF-A0A0A0IMN1-F1
#
_entry.id   AF-A0A0A0IMN1-F1
#
_cell.length_a   1.000
_cell.length_b   1.000
_cell.length_c   1.000
_cell.angle_alpha   90.00
_cell.angle_beta   90.00
_cell.angle_gamma   90.00
#
_symmetry.space_group_name_H-M   'P 1'
#
loop_
_entity.id
_entity.type
_entity.pdbx_description
1 polymer ?
#
loop_
_entity_poly.entity_id
_entity_poly.type
_entity_poly.pdbx_seq_one_letter_code
_entity_poly.pdbx_strand_id
1 'polypeptide(L)'
;MVKFITEEYLRELYRKKPFNIYKLEQEQRLTPGAVEYLSDKKIKISKDTCDNFKDILKANIKTSQDIQADTTKEEENRNLNFKKRLCYKLKSIEAKFLVTTSEILKEDVILAQGIMNLNRKIANITNVVDGKDVMESISFKECTGMNLSNFTTEIGDCFEITEFHMQLKKSNAILKMNTLRCMLRELQFEIFETYKDDDLKNTIIANVNSIINSLSQLICLAVGGKECQRKI
;
A
#
# COMPACT_ATOMS: atom_id res chain seq x y z
N MET A 1 -59.52 11.56 15.24
CA MET A 1 -59.01 12.95 15.34
C MET A 1 -57.50 12.86 15.18
N VAL A 2 -56.93 13.45 14.14
CA VAL A 2 -55.51 13.23 13.79
C VAL A 2 -54.61 13.90 14.82
N LYS A 3 -53.66 13.16 15.41
CA LYS A 3 -52.75 13.68 16.43
C LYS A 3 -51.47 14.16 15.77
N PHE A 4 -51.08 15.42 16.00
CA PHE A 4 -49.87 15.99 15.44
C PHE A 4 -48.69 15.86 16.40
N ILE A 5 -47.57 15.35 15.88
CA ILE A 5 -46.30 15.25 16.60
C ILE A 5 -45.47 16.49 16.28
N THR A 6 -45.15 17.25 17.31
CA THR A 6 -44.34 18.47 17.23
C THR A 6 -42.86 18.17 17.46
N GLU A 7 -42.00 19.06 16.99
CA GLU A 7 -40.56 19.00 17.23
C GLU A 7 -40.24 18.96 18.74
N GLU A 8 -40.92 19.78 19.52
CA GLU A 8 -40.69 19.91 20.95
C GLU A 8 -40.91 18.59 21.69
N TYR A 9 -41.94 17.84 21.29
CA TYR A 9 -42.20 16.49 21.79
C TYR A 9 -41.06 15.51 21.48
N LEU A 10 -40.48 15.59 20.27
CA LEU A 10 -39.35 14.73 19.88
C LEU A 10 -38.06 15.11 20.60
N ARG A 11 -37.83 16.41 20.86
CA ARG A 11 -36.70 16.89 21.66
C ARG A 11 -36.78 16.38 23.10
N GLU A 12 -37.95 16.41 23.72
CA GLU A 12 -38.15 15.87 25.07
C GLU A 12 -37.92 14.36 25.13
N LEU A 13 -38.45 13.60 24.17
CA LEU A 13 -38.21 12.16 24.09
C LEU A 13 -36.72 11.84 23.93
N TYR A 14 -36.03 12.60 23.07
CA TYR A 14 -34.62 12.37 22.79
C TYR A 14 -33.72 12.73 23.97
N ARG A 15 -34.08 13.76 24.75
CA ARG A 15 -33.40 14.11 26.01
C ARG A 15 -33.53 13.03 27.07
N LYS A 16 -34.68 12.35 27.15
CA LYS A 16 -34.90 11.26 28.11
C LYS A 16 -34.11 10.01 27.71
N LYS A 17 -34.12 9.64 26.43
CA LYS A 17 -33.34 8.53 25.90
C LYS A 17 -33.06 8.76 24.41
N PRO A 18 -31.78 8.85 24.00
CA PRO A 18 -31.45 8.95 22.58
C PRO A 18 -31.96 7.74 21.80
N PHE A 19 -32.51 7.98 20.61
CA PHE A 19 -33.04 6.95 19.71
C PHE A 19 -32.67 7.23 18.26
N ASN A 20 -32.45 6.17 17.48
CA ASN A 20 -32.08 6.27 16.07
C ASN A 20 -33.24 5.93 15.13
N ILE A 21 -34.37 5.48 15.69
CA ILE A 21 -35.59 5.14 14.95
C ILE A 21 -36.79 5.68 15.71
N TYR A 22 -37.66 6.42 15.02
CA TYR A 22 -38.94 6.90 15.53
C TYR A 22 -40.08 6.16 14.83
N LYS A 23 -40.93 5.48 15.62
CA LYS A 23 -42.08 4.74 15.11
C LYS A 23 -43.28 5.68 15.02
N LEU A 24 -43.84 5.84 13.83
CA LEU A 24 -45.03 6.68 13.61
C LEU A 24 -46.26 5.78 13.47
N GLU A 25 -47.21 5.96 14.39
CA GLU A 25 -48.48 5.21 14.39
C GLU A 25 -49.45 5.75 13.32
N GLN A 26 -50.40 4.90 12.89
CA GLN A 26 -51.29 5.13 11.73
C GLN A 26 -52.20 6.38 11.86
N GLU A 27 -52.37 6.93 13.06
CA GLU A 27 -53.18 8.13 13.31
C GLU A 27 -52.38 9.37 13.72
N GLN A 28 -51.05 9.30 13.59
CA GLN A 28 -50.13 10.38 13.94
C GLN A 28 -49.53 11.03 12.70
N ARG A 29 -49.50 12.36 12.67
CA ARG A 29 -48.84 13.15 11.62
C ARG A 29 -47.72 14.00 12.19
N LEU A 30 -46.58 14.01 11.54
CA LEU A 30 -45.47 14.89 11.90
C LEU A 30 -45.79 16.30 11.41
N THR A 31 -45.52 17.30 12.25
CA THR A 31 -45.45 18.70 11.83
C THR A 31 -44.17 18.95 11.03
N PRO A 32 -44.10 20.02 10.20
CA PRO A 32 -42.90 20.33 9.44
C PRO A 32 -41.62 20.40 10.29
N GLY A 33 -41.66 21.08 11.44
CA GLY A 33 -40.51 21.14 12.35
C GLY A 33 -40.11 19.79 12.95
N ALA A 34 -41.07 18.88 13.18
CA ALA A 34 -40.76 17.52 13.63
C ALA A 34 -40.03 16.69 12.56
N VAL A 35 -40.38 16.88 11.28
CA VAL A 35 -39.70 16.21 10.16
C VAL A 35 -38.26 16.73 10.02
N GLU A 36 -38.09 18.05 10.09
CA GLU A 36 -36.77 18.69 10.00
C GLU A 36 -35.84 18.23 11.13
N TYR A 37 -36.33 18.21 12.37
CA TYR A 37 -35.56 17.75 13.52
C TYR A 37 -35.11 16.27 13.42
N LEU A 38 -35.97 15.38 12.93
CA LEU A 38 -35.60 13.97 12.72
C LEU A 38 -34.55 13.82 11.61
N SER A 39 -34.65 14.64 10.56
CA SER A 39 -33.68 14.68 9.44
C SER A 39 -32.30 15.14 9.93
N ASP A 40 -32.24 16.25 10.67
CA ASP A 40 -31.00 16.81 11.21
C ASP A 40 -30.27 15.85 12.16
N LYS A 41 -31.03 15.07 12.95
CA LYS A 41 -30.48 14.06 13.85
C LYS A 41 -30.26 12.69 13.20
N LYS A 42 -30.53 12.56 11.89
CA LYS A 42 -30.43 11.30 11.11
C LYS A 42 -31.25 10.15 11.73
N ILE A 43 -32.41 10.46 12.31
CA ILE A 43 -33.30 9.49 12.95
C ILE A 43 -34.28 8.95 11.90
N LYS A 44 -34.33 7.62 11.72
CA LYS A 44 -35.18 6.99 10.71
C LYS A 44 -36.64 6.88 11.17
N ILE A 45 -37.59 7.16 10.29
CA ILE A 45 -39.03 7.01 10.58
C ILE A 45 -39.51 5.65 10.05
N SER A 46 -40.11 4.82 10.89
CA SER A 46 -40.78 3.58 10.46
C SER A 46 -42.29 3.70 10.65
N LYS A 47 -43.06 3.53 9.56
CA LYS A 47 -44.53 3.41 9.61
C LYS A 47 -44.91 1.94 9.48
N ASP A 48 -45.71 1.44 10.42
CA ASP A 48 -46.28 0.09 10.31
C ASP A 48 -47.55 0.16 9.47
N THR A 49 -47.47 -0.33 8.23
CA THR A 49 -48.63 -0.76 7.43
C THR A 49 -48.15 -1.82 6.45
N CYS A 50 -48.66 -3.04 6.62
CA CYS A 50 -48.52 -4.12 5.66
C CYS A 50 -49.42 -3.90 4.44
N ASP A 51 -49.01 -4.59 3.37
CA ASP A 51 -49.69 -4.83 2.09
C ASP A 51 -49.43 -3.82 0.95
N ASN A 52 -48.86 -4.38 -0.13
CA ASN A 52 -48.37 -3.78 -1.38
C ASN A 52 -46.95 -3.18 -1.42
N PHE A 53 -45.99 -3.87 -0.81
CA PHE A 53 -44.57 -3.52 -0.88
C PHE A 53 -43.72 -4.27 -1.91
N LYS A 54 -44.26 -5.08 -2.83
CA LYS A 54 -43.38 -5.76 -3.83
C LYS A 54 -42.77 -4.84 -4.89
N ASP A 55 -43.35 -3.67 -5.14
CA ASP A 55 -42.84 -2.74 -6.17
C ASP A 55 -42.04 -1.54 -5.64
N ILE A 56 -42.05 -1.28 -4.31
CA ILE A 56 -41.23 -0.22 -3.69
C ILE A 56 -39.99 -0.79 -2.95
N LEU A 57 -39.95 -2.11 -2.71
CA LEU A 57 -38.77 -2.80 -2.15
C LEU A 57 -37.56 -2.85 -3.09
N LYS A 58 -37.66 -2.36 -4.33
CA LYS A 58 -36.51 -2.17 -5.23
C LYS A 58 -35.72 -0.89 -5.00
N ALA A 59 -36.19 0.02 -4.13
CA ALA A 59 -35.58 1.34 -4.02
C ALA A 59 -34.73 1.58 -2.75
N ASN A 60 -34.85 0.81 -1.65
CA ASN A 60 -34.08 1.15 -0.43
C ASN A 60 -33.90 0.05 0.64
N ILE A 61 -33.94 -1.24 0.28
CA ILE A 61 -33.38 -2.29 1.15
C ILE A 61 -32.11 -2.79 0.48
N LYS A 62 -30.95 -2.28 0.91
CA LYS A 62 -29.67 -2.97 0.66
C LYS A 62 -29.79 -4.33 1.34
N THR A 63 -30.06 -5.36 0.56
CA THR A 63 -29.91 -6.75 0.95
C THR A 63 -28.50 -6.95 1.49
N SER A 64 -28.28 -7.96 2.32
CA SER A 64 -26.92 -8.37 2.75
C SER A 64 -25.94 -8.58 1.58
N GLN A 65 -26.46 -8.80 0.37
CA GLN A 65 -25.72 -8.81 -0.90
C GLN A 65 -25.28 -7.42 -1.39
N ASP A 66 -26.04 -6.35 -1.16
CA ASP A 66 -25.66 -4.97 -1.52
C ASP A 66 -24.67 -4.36 -0.53
N ILE A 67 -24.73 -4.73 0.75
CA ILE A 67 -23.69 -4.35 1.73
C ILE A 67 -22.38 -5.07 1.42
N GLN A 68 -22.45 -6.37 1.08
CA GLN A 68 -21.28 -7.11 0.59
C GLN A 68 -20.76 -6.52 -0.73
N ALA A 69 -21.62 -6.18 -1.69
CA ALA A 69 -21.19 -5.58 -2.96
C ALA A 69 -20.57 -4.18 -2.79
N ASP A 70 -21.05 -3.36 -1.85
CA ASP A 70 -20.45 -2.06 -1.53
C ASP A 70 -19.08 -2.21 -0.85
N THR A 71 -18.97 -3.09 0.16
CA THR A 71 -17.69 -3.36 0.83
C THR A 71 -16.67 -3.99 -0.13
N THR A 72 -17.12 -4.85 -1.06
CA THR A 72 -16.23 -5.47 -2.07
C THR A 72 -15.74 -4.43 -3.07
N LYS A 73 -16.60 -3.52 -3.53
CA LYS A 73 -16.21 -2.41 -4.43
C LYS A 73 -15.28 -1.40 -3.74
N GLU A 74 -15.48 -1.10 -2.46
CA GLU A 74 -14.58 -0.23 -1.69
C GLU A 74 -13.21 -0.88 -1.46
N GLU A 75 -13.18 -2.19 -1.14
CA GLU A 75 -11.92 -2.95 -1.01
C GLU A 75 -11.18 -3.08 -2.35
N GLU A 76 -11.89 -3.34 -3.45
CA GLU A 76 -11.32 -3.40 -4.80
C GLU A 76 -10.74 -2.05 -5.23
N ASN A 77 -11.46 -0.95 -5.00
CA ASN A 77 -10.96 0.40 -5.29
C ASN A 77 -9.75 0.78 -4.42
N ARG A 78 -9.77 0.39 -3.14
CA ARG A 78 -8.64 0.62 -2.23
C ARG A 78 -7.40 -0.17 -2.68
N ASN A 79 -7.56 -1.44 -3.07
CA ASN A 79 -6.48 -2.27 -3.61
C ASN A 79 -5.92 -1.68 -4.92
N LEU A 80 -6.79 -1.24 -5.83
CA LEU A 80 -6.39 -0.57 -7.07
C LEU A 80 -5.56 0.70 -6.79
N ASN A 81 -5.96 1.49 -5.79
CA ASN A 81 -5.22 2.69 -5.39
C ASN A 81 -3.84 2.35 -4.80
N PHE A 82 -3.72 1.31 -3.97
CA PHE A 82 -2.43 0.86 -3.46
C PHE A 82 -1.51 0.35 -4.58
N LYS A 83 -2.03 -0.45 -5.52
CA LYS A 83 -1.25 -0.90 -6.69
C LYS A 83 -0.75 0.26 -7.53
N LYS A 84 -1.59 1.28 -7.79
CA LYS A 84 -1.15 2.50 -8.48
C LYS A 84 -0.06 3.23 -7.71
N ARG A 85 -0.21 3.39 -6.39
CA ARG A 85 0.79 4.02 -5.52
C ARG A 85 2.13 3.28 -5.60
N LEU A 86 2.11 1.96 -5.47
CA LEU A 86 3.29 1.10 -5.60
C LEU A 86 3.95 1.25 -6.97
N CYS A 87 3.16 1.26 -8.06
CA CYS A 87 3.67 1.48 -9.41
C CYS A 87 4.37 2.84 -9.55
N TYR A 88 3.80 3.92 -9.00
CA TYR A 88 4.45 5.23 -9.02
C TYR A 88 5.73 5.26 -8.17
N LYS A 89 5.73 4.60 -7.01
CA LYS A 89 6.93 4.46 -6.17
C LYS A 89 8.04 3.72 -6.91
N LEU A 90 7.73 2.59 -7.55
CA LEU A 90 8.67 1.83 -8.37
C LEU A 90 9.25 2.69 -9.50
N LYS A 91 8.41 3.40 -10.27
CA LYS A 91 8.86 4.32 -11.33
C LYS A 91 9.77 5.42 -10.80
N SER A 92 9.48 5.96 -9.61
CA SER A 92 10.34 6.93 -8.95
C SER A 92 11.70 6.33 -8.55
N ILE A 93 11.71 5.07 -8.08
CA ILE A 93 12.95 4.36 -7.75
C ILE A 93 13.75 4.09 -9.03
N GLU A 94 13.12 3.63 -10.12
CA GLU A 94 13.78 3.45 -11.42
C GLU A 94 14.45 4.73 -11.90
N ALA A 95 13.74 5.87 -11.83
CA ALA A 95 14.32 7.17 -12.19
C ALA A 95 15.54 7.50 -11.32
N LYS A 96 15.48 7.21 -10.00
CA LYS A 96 16.62 7.43 -9.10
C LYS A 96 17.80 6.51 -9.41
N PHE A 97 17.54 5.26 -9.80
CA PHE A 97 18.57 4.35 -10.28
C PHE A 97 19.24 4.88 -11.54
N LEU A 98 18.48 5.40 -12.51
CA LEU A 98 19.03 5.98 -13.75
C LEU A 98 19.91 7.22 -13.47
N VAL A 99 19.44 8.13 -12.61
CA VAL A 99 20.25 9.29 -12.18
C VAL A 99 21.53 8.82 -11.52
N THR A 100 21.43 7.93 -10.53
CA THR A 100 22.59 7.39 -9.81
C THR A 100 23.58 6.69 -10.74
N THR A 101 23.07 5.89 -11.68
CA THR A 101 23.87 5.22 -12.71
C THR A 101 24.61 6.25 -13.56
N SER A 102 23.93 7.30 -14.03
CA SER A 102 24.54 8.33 -14.88
C SER A 102 25.68 9.10 -14.18
N GLU A 103 25.56 9.26 -12.86
CA GLU A 103 26.57 9.95 -12.06
C GLU A 103 27.77 9.03 -11.80
N ILE A 104 27.53 7.78 -11.39
CA ILE A 104 28.59 6.79 -11.15
C ILE A 104 29.30 6.40 -12.43
N LEU A 105 28.63 6.43 -13.58
CA LEU A 105 29.23 6.12 -14.89
C LEU A 105 30.44 7.01 -15.22
N LYS A 106 30.46 8.24 -14.70
CA LYS A 106 31.58 9.18 -14.87
C LYS A 106 32.82 8.78 -14.07
N GLU A 107 32.65 7.95 -13.05
CA GLU A 107 33.68 7.55 -12.08
C GLU A 107 34.10 6.09 -12.25
N ASP A 108 33.14 5.18 -12.43
CA ASP A 108 33.36 3.74 -12.49
C ASP A 108 32.31 3.05 -13.39
N VAL A 109 32.73 2.68 -14.59
CA VAL A 109 31.88 2.03 -15.60
C VAL A 109 31.37 0.66 -15.13
N ILE A 110 32.17 -0.09 -14.37
CA ILE A 110 31.81 -1.44 -13.93
C ILE A 110 30.71 -1.35 -12.86
N LEU A 111 30.87 -0.46 -11.88
CA LEU A 111 29.83 -0.22 -10.87
C LEU A 111 28.54 0.31 -11.51
N ALA A 112 28.65 1.25 -12.45
CA ALA A 112 27.49 1.79 -13.17
C ALA A 112 26.75 0.68 -13.94
N GLN A 113 27.45 -0.21 -14.63
CA GLN A 113 26.83 -1.34 -15.32
C GLN A 113 26.12 -2.28 -14.34
N GLY A 114 26.70 -2.52 -13.17
CA GLY A 114 26.06 -3.29 -12.10
C GLY A 114 24.72 -2.67 -11.67
N ILE A 115 24.70 -1.37 -11.40
CA ILE A 115 23.48 -0.64 -11.00
C ILE A 115 22.45 -0.64 -12.15
N MET A 116 22.89 -0.48 -13.40
CA MET A 116 22.02 -0.52 -14.57
C MET A 116 21.32 -1.89 -14.72
N ASN A 117 22.05 -2.98 -14.47
CA ASN A 117 21.46 -4.33 -14.51
C ASN A 117 20.40 -4.50 -13.42
N LEU A 118 20.64 -3.97 -12.22
CA LEU A 118 19.65 -3.95 -11.14
C LEU A 118 18.43 -3.11 -11.49
N ASN A 119 18.62 -1.96 -12.15
CA ASN A 119 17.51 -1.12 -12.60
C ASN A 119 16.57 -1.86 -13.57
N ARG A 120 17.12 -2.68 -14.49
CA ARG A 120 16.30 -3.50 -15.40
C ARG A 120 15.40 -4.47 -14.63
N LYS A 121 15.87 -4.98 -13.49
CA LYS A 121 15.09 -5.88 -12.62
C LYS A 121 13.99 -5.13 -11.88
N ILE A 122 14.23 -3.88 -11.46
CA ILE A 122 13.16 -3.03 -10.93
C ILE A 122 12.10 -2.76 -12.00
N ALA A 123 12.51 -2.45 -13.23
CA ALA A 123 11.56 -2.26 -14.34
C ALA A 123 10.73 -3.52 -14.63
N ASN A 124 11.32 -4.72 -14.53
CA ASN A 124 10.57 -5.97 -14.62
C ASN A 124 9.56 -6.11 -13.48
N ILE A 125 9.94 -5.83 -12.23
CA ILE A 125 8.99 -5.79 -11.10
C ILE A 125 7.83 -4.83 -11.38
N THR A 126 8.11 -3.62 -11.90
CA THR A 126 7.08 -2.64 -12.28
C THR A 126 6.12 -3.21 -13.33
N ASN A 127 6.64 -3.88 -14.36
CA ASN A 127 5.81 -4.49 -15.39
C ASN A 127 4.95 -5.63 -14.84
N VAL A 128 5.49 -6.45 -13.92
CA VAL A 128 4.74 -7.51 -13.23
C VAL A 128 3.61 -6.91 -12.38
N VAL A 129 3.89 -5.85 -11.61
CA VAL A 129 2.89 -5.13 -10.81
C VAL A 129 1.78 -4.54 -11.70
N ASP A 130 2.15 -4.06 -12.89
CA ASP A 130 1.23 -3.58 -13.94
C ASP A 130 0.50 -4.71 -14.69
N GLY A 131 0.81 -5.99 -14.43
CA GLY A 131 0.21 -7.15 -15.10
C GLY A 131 0.65 -7.35 -16.56
N LYS A 132 1.80 -6.80 -16.95
CA LYS A 132 2.30 -6.77 -18.34
C LYS A 132 3.37 -7.82 -18.63
N ASP A 133 3.94 -8.44 -17.61
CA ASP A 133 5.12 -9.29 -17.73
C ASP A 133 5.18 -10.34 -16.63
N VAL A 134 6.11 -11.28 -16.74
CA VAL A 134 6.42 -12.32 -15.76
C VAL A 134 7.70 -11.98 -14.99
N MET A 135 7.80 -12.49 -13.77
CA MET A 135 8.96 -12.23 -12.92
C MET A 135 10.20 -12.92 -13.47
N GLU A 136 11.26 -12.16 -13.71
CA GLU A 136 12.56 -12.68 -14.14
C GLU A 136 13.43 -13.07 -12.96
N SER A 137 14.33 -14.05 -13.16
CA SER A 137 15.36 -14.35 -12.17
C SER A 137 16.49 -13.32 -12.19
N ILE A 138 17.13 -13.13 -11.03
CA ILE A 138 18.29 -12.26 -10.86
C ILE A 138 19.55 -13.12 -10.80
N SER A 139 20.50 -12.84 -11.70
CA SER A 139 21.84 -13.41 -11.62
C SER A 139 22.62 -12.76 -10.49
N PHE A 140 23.31 -13.56 -9.68
CA PHE A 140 24.20 -13.05 -8.63
C PHE A 140 25.50 -13.83 -8.59
N LYS A 141 26.49 -13.27 -7.88
CA LYS A 141 27.76 -13.92 -7.60
C LYS A 141 27.81 -14.29 -6.12
N GLU A 142 28.13 -15.52 -5.79
CA GLU A 142 28.28 -15.93 -4.40
C GLU A 142 29.43 -15.17 -3.71
N CYS A 143 29.27 -14.92 -2.42
CA CYS A 143 30.32 -14.42 -1.54
C CYS A 143 30.21 -15.07 -0.16
N THR A 144 31.18 -14.83 0.73
CA THR A 144 31.22 -15.44 2.07
C THR A 144 29.97 -15.20 2.92
N GLY A 145 29.22 -14.13 2.64
CA GLY A 145 27.97 -13.81 3.35
C GLY A 145 26.68 -14.00 2.53
N MET A 146 26.76 -14.54 1.31
CA MET A 146 25.61 -14.63 0.40
C MET A 146 25.75 -15.79 -0.60
N ASN A 147 24.75 -16.67 -0.65
CA ASN A 147 24.73 -17.88 -1.47
C ASN A 147 23.33 -18.15 -2.03
N LEU A 148 23.17 -19.26 -2.75
CA LEU A 148 21.90 -19.67 -3.36
C LEU A 148 20.72 -19.80 -2.36
N SER A 149 20.97 -20.13 -1.09
CA SER A 149 19.88 -20.34 -0.14
C SER A 149 19.36 -19.06 0.51
N ASN A 150 20.15 -17.98 0.51
CA ASN A 150 19.81 -16.74 1.21
C ASN A 150 19.79 -15.47 0.34
N PHE A 151 20.15 -15.57 -0.95
CA PHE A 151 20.20 -14.41 -1.84
C PHE A 151 18.84 -13.69 -2.02
N THR A 152 17.73 -14.40 -1.85
CA THR A 152 16.36 -13.87 -1.98
C THR A 152 15.74 -13.47 -0.64
N THR A 153 16.46 -13.65 0.47
CA THR A 153 15.96 -13.31 1.81
C THR A 153 16.58 -12.01 2.32
N GLU A 154 15.96 -11.45 3.36
CA GLU A 154 16.54 -10.31 4.06
C GLU A 154 17.67 -10.82 4.96
N ILE A 155 18.90 -10.47 4.60
CA ILE A 155 20.13 -10.91 5.27
C ILE A 155 20.92 -9.76 5.89
N GLY A 156 20.30 -8.56 5.98
CA GLY A 156 20.91 -7.36 6.53
C GLY A 156 22.08 -6.82 5.70
N ASP A 157 22.78 -5.83 6.23
CA ASP A 157 23.93 -5.23 5.54
C ASP A 157 25.22 -6.03 5.74
N CYS A 158 26.12 -5.93 4.77
CA CYS A 158 27.48 -6.45 4.94
C CYS A 158 28.24 -5.69 6.04
N PHE A 159 27.97 -4.39 6.17
CA PHE A 159 28.46 -3.49 7.21
C PHE A 159 27.62 -2.21 7.19
N GLU A 160 27.66 -1.48 8.30
CA GLU A 160 26.99 -0.19 8.43
C GLU A 160 27.73 0.90 7.64
N ILE A 161 26.97 1.73 6.90
CA ILE A 161 27.53 2.87 6.18
C ILE A 161 27.49 4.10 7.09
N THR A 162 28.66 4.43 7.62
CA THR A 162 28.90 5.57 8.51
C THR A 162 29.64 6.72 7.80
N GLU A 163 29.82 7.84 8.50
CA GLU A 163 30.57 9.02 8.05
C GLU A 163 31.99 8.74 7.56
N PHE A 164 32.66 7.69 8.06
CA PHE A 164 33.98 7.27 7.59
C PHE A 164 34.00 6.98 6.09
N HIS A 165 32.91 6.45 5.54
CA HIS A 165 32.83 6.12 4.11
C HIS A 165 32.80 7.36 3.21
N MET A 166 32.48 8.55 3.76
CA MET A 166 32.53 9.81 3.01
C MET A 166 33.95 10.19 2.59
N GLN A 167 34.96 9.70 3.33
CA GLN A 167 36.37 10.02 3.10
C GLN A 167 37.03 9.09 2.06
N LEU A 168 36.35 8.02 1.64
CA LEU A 168 36.88 7.05 0.69
C LEU A 168 36.90 7.59 -0.74
N LYS A 169 37.83 7.09 -1.57
CA LYS A 169 37.97 7.49 -2.98
C LYS A 169 36.68 7.31 -3.80
N LYS A 170 35.89 6.28 -3.49
CA LYS A 170 34.60 5.99 -4.15
C LYS A 170 33.39 6.39 -3.30
N SER A 171 33.54 7.37 -2.41
CA SER A 171 32.49 7.78 -1.46
C SER A 171 31.17 8.12 -2.15
N ASN A 172 31.21 8.87 -3.25
CA ASN A 172 30.03 9.23 -4.04
C ASN A 172 29.23 7.97 -4.47
N ALA A 173 29.91 6.98 -5.06
CA ALA A 173 29.28 5.73 -5.45
C ALA A 173 28.72 4.94 -4.25
N ILE A 174 29.50 4.83 -3.16
CA ILE A 174 29.10 4.11 -1.94
C ILE A 174 27.83 4.71 -1.35
N LEU A 175 27.80 6.03 -1.14
CA LEU A 175 26.69 6.74 -0.51
C LEU A 175 25.43 6.69 -1.39
N LYS A 176 25.57 6.82 -2.70
CA LYS A 176 24.43 6.74 -3.63
C LYS A 176 23.86 5.34 -3.72
N MET A 177 24.70 4.30 -3.78
CA MET A 177 24.23 2.91 -3.72
C MET A 177 23.55 2.61 -2.39
N ASN A 178 24.08 3.13 -1.26
CA ASN A 178 23.42 3.01 0.03
C ASN A 178 22.05 3.71 0.05
N THR A 179 21.93 4.88 -0.58
CA THR A 179 20.65 5.59 -0.72
C THR A 179 19.63 4.73 -1.48
N LEU A 180 20.04 4.10 -2.59
CA LEU A 180 19.18 3.17 -3.33
C LEU A 180 18.77 1.96 -2.47
N ARG A 181 19.71 1.42 -1.68
CA ARG A 181 19.46 0.31 -0.78
C ARG A 181 18.41 0.66 0.27
N CYS A 182 18.48 1.83 0.89
CA CYS A 182 17.47 2.32 1.83
C CYS A 182 16.10 2.49 1.17
N MET A 183 16.05 3.09 -0.02
CA MET A 183 14.79 3.27 -0.76
C MET A 183 14.10 1.94 -1.09
N LEU A 184 14.88 0.90 -1.40
CA LEU A 184 14.33 -0.43 -1.65
C LEU A 184 13.80 -1.11 -0.38
N ARG A 185 14.37 -0.83 0.79
CA ARG A 185 13.83 -1.32 2.06
C ARG A 185 12.50 -0.64 2.40
N GLU A 186 12.40 0.66 2.18
CA GLU A 186 11.12 1.38 2.30
C GLU A 186 10.05 0.80 1.36
N LEU A 187 10.44 0.46 0.13
CA LEU A 187 9.54 -0.15 -0.85
C LEU A 187 8.95 -1.48 -0.35
N GLN A 188 9.66 -2.25 0.48
CA GLN A 188 9.12 -3.50 1.03
C GLN A 188 7.85 -3.25 1.84
N PHE A 189 7.81 -2.19 2.65
CA PHE A 189 6.61 -1.81 3.39
C PHE A 189 5.46 -1.43 2.47
N GLU A 190 5.74 -0.72 1.37
CA GLU A 190 4.71 -0.41 0.38
C GLU A 190 4.15 -1.68 -0.30
N ILE A 191 4.98 -2.70 -0.52
CA ILE A 191 4.55 -3.99 -1.03
C ILE A 191 3.68 -4.73 0.02
N PHE A 192 4.09 -4.72 1.29
CA PHE A 192 3.32 -5.30 2.39
C PHE A 192 1.93 -4.65 2.56
N GLU A 193 1.81 -3.35 2.33
CA GLU A 193 0.53 -2.64 2.37
C GLU A 193 -0.35 -2.91 1.14
N THR A 194 0.28 -3.19 -0.01
CA THR A 194 -0.43 -3.36 -1.29
C THR A 194 -1.01 -4.75 -1.45
N TYR A 195 -0.27 -5.78 -1.05
CA TYR A 195 -0.67 -7.17 -1.24
C TYR A 195 -1.00 -7.83 0.11
N LYS A 196 -2.06 -8.64 0.11
CA LYS A 196 -2.31 -9.59 1.21
C LYS A 196 -1.25 -10.71 1.14
N ASP A 197 -1.26 -11.64 2.08
CA ASP A 197 -0.38 -12.81 1.99
C ASP A 197 -0.77 -13.67 0.78
N ASP A 198 -0.08 -13.42 -0.34
CA ASP A 198 -0.21 -14.12 -1.60
C ASP A 198 1.18 -14.44 -2.18
N ASP A 199 1.22 -15.41 -3.11
CA ASP A 199 2.48 -15.87 -3.71
C ASP A 199 3.19 -14.78 -4.50
N LEU A 200 2.43 -13.82 -5.06
CA LEU A 200 2.96 -12.72 -5.84
C LEU A 200 3.73 -11.74 -4.94
N LYS A 201 3.19 -11.39 -3.78
CA LYS A 201 3.86 -10.61 -2.75
C LYS A 201 5.20 -11.23 -2.39
N ASN A 202 5.21 -12.51 -2.05
CA ASN A 202 6.43 -13.23 -1.67
C ASN A 202 7.46 -13.21 -2.80
N THR A 203 7.01 -13.39 -4.03
CA THR A 203 7.85 -13.34 -5.23
C THR A 203 8.46 -11.94 -5.46
N ILE A 204 7.66 -10.88 -5.31
CA ILE A 204 8.12 -9.50 -5.45
C ILE A 204 9.12 -9.17 -4.33
N ILE A 205 8.80 -9.49 -3.07
CA ILE A 205 9.68 -9.26 -1.93
C ILE A 205 11.01 -10.00 -2.11
N ALA A 206 10.99 -11.25 -2.55
CA ALA A 206 12.19 -12.03 -2.84
C ALA A 206 13.08 -11.35 -3.88
N ASN A 207 12.50 -10.79 -4.94
CA ASN A 207 13.24 -10.06 -5.96
C ASN A 207 13.80 -8.72 -5.44
N VAL A 208 13.03 -7.98 -4.64
CA VAL A 208 13.51 -6.76 -3.99
C VAL A 208 14.70 -7.07 -3.06
N ASN A 209 14.62 -8.14 -2.27
CA ASN A 209 15.73 -8.62 -1.44
C ASN A 209 16.97 -8.94 -2.26
N SER A 210 16.83 -9.67 -3.37
CA SER A 210 17.92 -9.96 -4.29
C SER A 210 18.59 -8.70 -4.85
N ILE A 211 17.83 -7.64 -5.13
CA ILE A 211 18.39 -6.35 -5.56
C ILE A 211 19.13 -5.66 -4.41
N ILE A 212 18.57 -5.63 -3.20
CA ILE A 212 19.20 -5.08 -1.98
C ILE A 212 20.53 -5.79 -1.67
N ASN A 213 20.53 -7.11 -1.79
CA ASN A 213 21.69 -7.96 -1.54
C ASN A 213 22.77 -7.73 -2.61
N SER A 214 22.39 -7.61 -3.87
CA SER A 214 23.30 -7.25 -4.96
C SER A 214 23.90 -5.85 -4.79
N LEU A 215 23.11 -4.86 -4.37
CA LEU A 215 23.62 -3.52 -4.02
C LEU A 215 24.65 -3.60 -2.89
N SER A 216 24.39 -4.41 -1.87
CA SER A 216 25.33 -4.59 -0.76
C SER A 216 26.67 -5.17 -1.24
N GLN A 217 26.66 -6.09 -2.21
CA GLN A 217 27.90 -6.57 -2.84
C GLN A 217 28.62 -5.48 -3.64
N LEU A 218 27.90 -4.66 -4.43
CA LEU A 218 28.48 -3.55 -5.16
C LEU A 218 29.11 -2.52 -4.21
N ILE A 219 28.48 -2.27 -3.05
CA ILE A 219 29.02 -1.41 -1.99
C ILE A 219 30.30 -2.00 -1.39
N CYS A 220 30.33 -3.30 -1.07
CA CYS A 220 31.55 -3.98 -0.61
C CYS A 220 32.72 -3.82 -1.59
N LEU A 221 32.45 -4.02 -2.89
CA LEU A 221 33.43 -3.84 -3.96
C LEU A 221 33.92 -2.39 -4.06
N ALA A 222 33.02 -1.42 -3.91
CA ALA A 222 33.36 0.01 -3.96
C ALA A 222 34.21 0.46 -2.77
N VAL A 223 33.98 -0.11 -1.58
CA VAL A 223 34.82 0.12 -0.38
C VAL A 223 36.20 -0.53 -0.54
N GLY A 224 36.35 -1.55 -1.39
CA GLY A 224 37.58 -2.31 -1.58
C GLY A 224 37.67 -3.55 -0.68
N GLY A 225 36.55 -4.01 -0.13
CA GLY A 225 36.47 -5.25 0.63
C GLY A 225 36.72 -6.46 -0.27
N LYS A 226 37.61 -7.36 0.15
CA LYS A 226 37.87 -8.64 -0.54
C LYS A 226 36.92 -9.75 -0.11
N GLU A 227 36.38 -9.65 1.11
CA GLU A 227 35.48 -10.61 1.72
C GLU A 227 34.26 -9.88 2.27
N CYS A 228 33.11 -10.56 2.31
CA CYS A 228 31.91 -10.02 2.92
C CYS A 228 32.10 -9.93 4.44
N GLN A 229 31.81 -8.76 5.01
CA GLN A 229 31.96 -8.51 6.45
C GLN A 229 30.69 -8.78 7.26
N ARG A 230 29.68 -9.39 6.63
CA ARG A 230 28.42 -9.73 7.31
C ARG A 230 28.72 -10.69 8.47
N LYS A 231 28.28 -10.33 9.67
CA LYS A 231 28.35 -11.22 10.84
C LYS A 231 27.37 -12.38 10.60
N ILE A 232 27.90 -13.60 10.59
CA ILE A 232 27.13 -14.86 10.52
C ILE A 232 26.66 -15.21 11.93
#